data_AF-A0A961FLG5-F1
#
_entry.id   AF-A0A961FLG5-F1
#
_cell.length_a   1.000
_cell.length_b   1.000
_cell.length_c   1.000
_cell.angle_alpha   90.00
_cell.angle_beta   90.00
_cell.angle_gamma   90.00
#
_symmetry.space_group_name_H-M   'P 1'
#
loop_
_entity.id
_entity.type
_entity.pdbx_description
1 polymer ?
#
loop_
_entity_poly.entity_id
_entity_poly.type
_entity_poly.pdbx_seq_one_letter_code
_entity_poly.pdbx_strand_id
1 'polypeptide(L)' 'MARGILRQTISHDEENPLLFLRTLADACERTGWRVHPWVLMSNYYHLFLETLEPNLVAGMS' A
#
# COMPACT_ATOMS: atom_id res chain seq x y z
N MET A 1 -5.23 -10.72 2.01
CA MET A 1 -4.23 -10.18 2.96
C MET A 1 -2.99 -9.81 2.19
N ALA A 2 -2.49 -8.60 2.36
CA ALA A 2 -1.20 -8.19 1.79
C ALA A 2 -0.09 -8.46 2.82
N ARG A 3 0.58 -9.59 2.67
CA ARG A 3 1.56 -10.13 3.62
C ARG A 3 2.71 -10.73 2.82
N GLY A 4 3.93 -10.62 3.36
CA GLY A 4 5.12 -11.19 2.74
C GLY A 4 4.99 -12.69 2.49
N ILE A 5 5.53 -13.14 1.37
CA ILE A 5 5.59 -14.56 1.01
C ILE A 5 6.34 -15.30 2.13
N LEU A 6 5.83 -16.47 2.52
CA LEU A 6 6.42 -17.28 3.60
C LEU A 6 6.60 -16.53 4.94
N ARG A 7 5.78 -15.49 5.21
CA ARG A 7 5.91 -14.59 6.38
C ARG A 7 7.23 -13.81 6.44
N GLN A 8 8.00 -13.82 5.36
CA GLN A 8 9.23 -13.03 5.26
C GLN A 8 8.89 -11.55 5.35
N THR A 9 9.89 -10.79 5.78
CA THR A 9 9.83 -9.34 5.77
C THR A 9 9.57 -8.87 4.34
N ILE A 10 8.59 -7.99 4.15
CA ILE A 10 8.33 -7.38 2.83
C ILE A 10 9.50 -6.43 2.47
N SER A 11 10.30 -6.04 3.47
CA SER A 11 11.46 -5.18 3.35
C SER A 11 12.69 -5.76 4.04
N HIS A 12 13.86 -5.66 3.42
CA HIS A 12 15.16 -6.00 4.04
C HIS A 12 16.00 -4.77 4.42
N ASP A 13 15.55 -3.55 4.07
CA ASP A 13 16.32 -2.29 4.22
C ASP A 13 15.49 -1.14 4.83
N GLU A 14 16.17 -0.17 5.45
CA GLU A 14 15.58 1.00 6.13
C GLU A 14 14.93 2.03 5.19
N GLU A 15 15.30 2.09 3.90
CA GLU A 15 14.73 3.05 2.93
C GLU A 15 13.33 2.68 2.42
N ASN A 16 12.88 1.46 2.66
CA ASN A 16 11.66 0.90 2.06
C ASN A 16 10.31 1.47 2.55
N PRO A 17 10.13 1.87 3.84
CA PRO A 17 8.87 2.46 4.27
C PRO A 17 8.53 3.74 3.51
N LEU A 18 9.54 4.55 3.18
CA LEU A 18 9.37 5.78 2.41
C LEU A 18 9.01 5.48 0.95
N LEU A 19 9.64 4.47 0.34
CA LEU A 19 9.31 4.04 -1.01
C LEU A 19 7.86 3.53 -1.09
N PHE A 20 7.43 2.71 -0.12
CA PHE A 20 6.04 2.24 -0.04
C PHE A 20 5.05 3.41 0.04
N LEU A 21 5.34 4.40 0.89
CA LEU A 21 4.47 5.57 1.05
C LEU A 21 4.43 6.44 -0.21
N ARG A 22 5.55 6.59 -0.93
CA ARG A 22 5.59 7.29 -2.22
C ARG A 22 4.73 6.57 -3.26
N THR A 23 4.91 5.25 -3.42
CA THR A 23 4.12 4.46 -4.36
C THR A 23 2.63 4.52 -4.01
N LEU A 24 2.28 4.48 -2.72
CA LEU A 24 0.89 4.60 -2.28
C LEU A 24 0.32 5.99 -2.59
N ALA A 25 1.10 7.06 -2.41
CA ALA A 25 0.69 8.41 -2.76
C ALA A 25 0.45 8.55 -4.27
N ASP A 26 1.38 8.06 -5.10
CA ASP A 26 1.25 8.07 -6.56
C ASP A 26 0.00 7.30 -7.02
N ALA A 27 -0.29 6.15 -6.39
CA ALA A 27 -1.50 5.39 -6.66
C ALA A 27 -2.75 6.21 -6.31
N CYS A 28 -2.77 6.92 -5.17
CA CYS A 28 -3.88 7.78 -4.78
C CYS A 28 -4.09 8.93 -5.77
N GLU A 29 -3.02 9.59 -6.23
CA GLU A 29 -3.10 10.66 -7.22
C GLU A 29 -3.66 10.17 -8.56
N ARG A 30 -3.22 9.00 -9.03
CA ARG A 30 -3.63 8.43 -10.32
C ARG A 30 -5.07 7.91 -10.33
N THR A 31 -5.57 7.46 -9.18
CA THR A 31 -6.86 6.75 -9.09
C THR A 31 -7.93 7.50 -8.32
N GLY A 32 -7.57 8.60 -7.65
CA GLY A 32 -8.47 9.33 -6.76
C GLY A 32 -8.80 8.56 -5.47
N TRP A 33 -8.02 7.55 -5.10
CA TRP A 33 -8.24 6.83 -3.85
C TRP A 33 -8.03 7.73 -2.64
N ARG A 34 -8.82 7.47 -1.60
CA ARG A 34 -8.61 8.05 -0.27
C ARG A 34 -8.18 6.95 0.68
N VAL A 35 -7.01 7.13 1.28
CA VAL A 35 -6.50 6.25 2.33
C VAL A 35 -6.86 6.88 3.68
N HIS A 36 -7.59 6.14 4.50
CA HIS A 36 -7.97 6.55 5.86
C HIS A 36 -6.97 5.91 6.85
N PRO A 37 -7.33 5.19 7.95
CA PRO A 37 -6.28 4.60 8.78
C PRO A 37 -5.57 3.47 8.03
N TRP A 38 -4.26 3.40 8.25
CA TRP A 38 -3.39 2.38 7.70
C TRP A 38 -2.35 1.96 8.71
N VAL A 39 -1.77 0.78 8.51
CA VAL A 39 -0.59 0.32 9.24
C VAL A 39 0.38 -0.34 8.27
N LEU A 40 1.66 0.01 8.41
CA LEU A 40 2.78 -0.65 7.75
C LEU A 40 3.64 -1.32 8.81
N MET A 41 3.84 -2.62 8.68
CA MET A 41 4.74 -3.41 9.49
C MET A 41 5.79 -4.06 8.60
N SER A 42 6.80 -4.66 9.23
CA SER A 42 7.93 -5.27 8.54
C SER A 42 7.49 -6.35 7.54
N ASN A 43 6.44 -7.12 7.82
CA ASN A 43 6.00 -8.24 6.97
C ASN A 43 4.55 -8.19 6.47
N TYR A 44 3.82 -7.09 6.71
CA TYR A 44 2.47 -6.87 6.16
C TYR A 44 2.03 -5.42 6.27
N TYR A 45 1.02 -5.06 5.49
CA TYR A 45 0.35 -3.77 5.59
C TYR A 45 -1.17 -3.95 5.55
N HIS A 46 -1.89 -3.01 6.15
CA HIS A 46 -3.33 -2.89 6.02
C HIS A 46 -3.67 -1.45 5.64
N LEU A 47 -4.51 -1.31 4.61
CA LEU A 47 -5.05 -0.03 4.17
C LEU A 47 -6.57 -0.09 4.32
N PHE A 48 -7.14 0.92 4.99
CA PHE A 48 -8.55 1.23 4.84
C PHE A 48 -8.68 2.29 3.74
N LEU A 49 -9.21 1.87 2.59
CA LEU A 49 -9.26 2.70 1.40
C LEU A 49 -10.70 2.87 0.90
N GLU A 50 -10.97 4.05 0.35
CA GLU A 50 -12.20 4.40 -0.34
C GLU A 50 -11.87 4.68 -1.81
N THR A 51 -12.61 4.02 -2.71
CA THR A 51 -12.49 4.22 -4.15
C THR A 51 -13.67 5.06 -4.63
N LEU A 52 -13.39 6.23 -5.21
CA LEU A 52 -14.44 7.11 -5.77
C LEU A 52 -15.02 6.58 -7.09
N GLU A 53 -14.27 5.71 -7.77
CA GLU A 53 -14.62 5.03 -9.01
C GLU A 53 -14.38 3.51 -8.84
N PRO A 54 -14.96 2.62 -9.67
CA PRO A 54 -14.76 1.17 -9.58
C PRO A 54 -13.37 0.74 -10.10
N ASN A 55 -12.30 1.32 -9.56
CA ASN A 55 -10.93 1.24 -10.09
C ASN A 55 -9.92 0.60 -9.11
N LEU A 56 -10.41 -0.18 -8.13
CA LEU A 56 -9.56 -0.84 -7.13
C LEU A 56 -8.40 -1.64 -7.74
N VAL A 57 -8.66 -2.40 -8.81
CA VAL A 57 -7.60 -3.21 -9.44
C VAL A 57 -6.56 -2.32 -10.13
N ALA A 58 -6.98 -1.21 -10.74
CA ALA A 58 -6.10 -0.33 -11.50
C ALA A 58 -5.09 0.45 -10.63
N GLY A 59 -5.39 0.65 -9.34
CA GLY A 59 -4.43 1.25 -8.39
C GLY A 59 -3.57 0.23 -7.66
N MET A 60 -3.86 -1.07 -7.78
CA MET A 60 -3.03 -2.15 -7.20
C MET A 60 -1.93 -2.63 -8.16
N SER A 61 -1.93 -2.14 -9.41
CA SER A 61 -0.97 -2.49 -10.48
C SER A 61 0.14 -1.46 -10.63
#